data_AF-A0A2T1HL95-F1
#
_entry.id   AF-A0A2T1HL95-F1
#
_cell.length_a   1.000
_cell.length_b   1.000
_cell.length_c   1.000
_cell.angle_alpha   90.00
_cell.angle_beta   90.00
_cell.angle_gamma   90.00
#
_symmetry.space_group_name_H-M   'P 1'
#
loop_
_entity.id
_entity.type
_entity.pdbx_description
1 polymer ?
#
loop_
_entity_poly.entity_id
_entity_poly.type
_entity_poly.pdbx_seq_one_letter_code
_entity_poly.pdbx_strand_id
1 'polypeptide(L)'
;MPKQFIPLTGERSTFQETVLRVSDPELFGPPIVVTSDEFRFVVAEQLREIGVEAEIVLEPQPRESGPAIAVAAVLGAQRDRGQLMLVLPSDHYIPDGEAFRDACEGAAKGAQDGYVMTLGVRPTAPATGYGYIRAGKATGSGEALTVEAFVEKPDQATAERYVEQGFLWNSGNFLFRADVMLDELAMLAPDMRRAAEAAVANAKRDLDFLR
;
A
#
# COMPACT_ATOMS: atom_id res chain seq x y z
N MET A 1 -9.91 2.65 20.18
CA MET A 1 -9.19 3.41 19.15
C MET A 1 -8.14 2.49 18.53
N PRO A 2 -8.18 2.23 17.22
CA PRO A 2 -7.19 1.40 16.53
C PRO A 2 -5.74 1.89 16.69
N LYS A 3 -4.77 0.97 16.62
CA LYS A 3 -3.35 1.27 16.88
C LYS A 3 -2.77 2.36 15.96
N GLN A 4 -3.26 2.44 14.72
CA GLN A 4 -2.76 3.40 13.74
C GLN A 4 -2.99 4.86 14.14
N PHE A 5 -3.95 5.11 15.03
CA PHE A 5 -4.32 6.44 15.50
C PHE A 5 -3.67 6.80 16.85
N ILE A 6 -2.84 5.91 17.40
CA ILE A 6 -2.20 6.10 18.72
C ILE A 6 -0.73 6.48 18.53
N PRO A 7 -0.22 7.51 19.23
CA PRO A 7 1.20 7.87 19.22
C PRO A 7 2.01 6.89 20.08
N LEU A 8 2.44 5.77 19.48
CA LEU A 8 3.14 4.68 20.19
C LEU A 8 4.65 4.91 20.33
N THR A 9 5.28 5.59 19.37
CA THR A 9 6.74 5.71 19.26
C THR A 9 7.24 7.16 19.27
N GLY A 10 6.35 8.13 19.45
CA GLY A 10 6.66 9.56 19.33
C GLY A 10 5.44 10.42 19.62
N GLU A 11 5.42 11.63 19.05
CA GLU A 11 4.32 12.58 19.27
C GLU A 11 3.12 12.36 18.34
N ARG A 12 3.35 11.70 17.19
CA ARG A 12 2.34 11.47 16.14
C ARG A 12 1.95 10.00 16.09
N SER A 13 0.74 9.75 15.59
CA SER A 13 0.27 8.41 15.30
C SER A 13 1.00 7.80 14.11
N THR A 14 0.98 6.47 13.97
CA THR A 14 1.59 5.82 12.79
C THR A 14 0.86 6.18 11.48
N PHE A 15 -0.43 6.50 11.55
CA PHE A 15 -1.18 7.06 10.42
C PHE A 15 -0.60 8.41 9.99
N GLN A 16 -0.42 9.34 10.93
CA GLN A 16 0.15 10.66 10.65
C GLN A 16 1.58 10.54 10.11
N GLU A 17 2.43 9.75 10.76
CA GLU A 17 3.80 9.50 10.29
C GLU A 17 3.83 8.92 8.87
N THR A 18 2.87 8.05 8.52
CA THR A 18 2.79 7.49 7.17
C THR A 18 2.39 8.52 6.14
N VAL A 19 1.38 9.36 6.42
CA VAL A 19 0.95 10.43 5.51
C VAL A 19 2.08 11.43 5.27
N LEU A 20 2.79 11.84 6.33
CA LEU A 20 3.90 12.79 6.24
C LEU A 20 5.11 12.25 5.50
N ARG A 21 5.36 10.94 5.58
CA ARG A 21 6.45 10.29 4.84
C ARG A 21 6.30 10.47 3.32
N VAL A 22 5.05 10.60 2.85
CA VAL A 22 4.69 10.74 1.43
C VAL A 22 3.97 12.07 1.14
N SER A 23 4.22 13.12 1.93
CA SER A 23 3.57 14.42 1.75
C SER A 23 4.36 15.41 0.88
N ASP A 24 5.50 14.99 0.33
CA ASP A 24 6.29 15.82 -0.59
C ASP A 24 5.54 15.96 -1.93
N PRO A 25 5.02 17.16 -2.28
CA PRO A 25 4.21 17.35 -3.49
C PRO A 25 5.03 17.26 -4.78
N GLU A 26 6.37 17.31 -4.72
CA GLU A 26 7.23 17.11 -5.89
C GLU A 26 7.31 15.62 -6.27
N LEU A 27 7.08 14.72 -5.31
CA LEU A 27 7.19 13.28 -5.48
C LEU A 27 5.82 12.57 -5.48
N PHE A 28 4.86 13.05 -4.69
CA PHE A 28 3.59 12.38 -4.45
C PHE A 28 2.40 13.30 -4.75
N GLY A 29 1.36 12.72 -5.34
CA GLY A 29 0.05 13.37 -5.42
C GLY A 29 -0.70 13.31 -4.09
N PRO A 30 -1.84 14.01 -3.98
CA PRO A 30 -2.67 13.96 -2.79
C PRO A 30 -3.09 12.52 -2.44
N PRO A 31 -2.95 12.09 -1.17
CA PRO A 31 -3.22 10.72 -0.77
C PRO A 31 -4.72 10.37 -0.90
N ILE A 32 -4.97 9.09 -1.20
CA ILE A 32 -6.29 8.48 -1.05
C ILE A 32 -6.25 7.65 0.24
N VAL A 33 -7.04 8.03 1.23
CA VAL A 33 -7.14 7.30 2.51
C VAL A 33 -8.40 6.45 2.48
N VAL A 34 -8.22 5.14 2.33
CA VAL A 34 -9.31 4.17 2.44
C VAL A 34 -9.42 3.72 3.89
N THR A 35 -10.59 3.89 4.51
CA THR A 35 -10.82 3.55 5.93
C THR A 35 -12.27 3.16 6.19
N SER A 36 -12.54 2.47 7.29
CA SER A 36 -13.92 2.20 7.74
C SER A 36 -14.69 3.49 8.04
N ASP A 37 -15.99 3.50 7.75
CA ASP A 37 -16.91 4.60 8.12
C ASP A 37 -16.83 4.97 9.62
N GLU A 38 -16.55 3.99 10.49
CA GLU A 38 -16.38 4.18 11.93
C GLU A 38 -15.24 5.15 12.29
N PHE A 39 -14.23 5.29 11.43
CA PHE A 39 -13.03 6.10 11.68
C PHE A 39 -12.98 7.39 10.86
N ARG A 40 -14.03 7.73 10.11
CA ARG A 40 -14.05 8.89 9.20
C ARG A 40 -13.63 10.21 9.88
N PHE A 41 -14.14 10.46 11.09
CA PHE A 41 -13.85 11.69 11.82
C PHE A 41 -12.44 11.69 12.41
N VAL A 42 -11.95 10.53 12.87
CA VAL A 42 -10.59 10.38 13.41
C VAL A 42 -9.56 10.64 12.32
N VAL A 43 -9.78 10.07 11.13
CA VAL A 43 -8.91 10.31 9.95
C VAL A 43 -8.91 11.79 9.56
N ALA A 44 -10.09 12.39 9.41
CA ALA A 44 -10.21 13.80 9.03
C ALA A 44 -9.54 14.73 10.07
N GLU A 45 -9.71 14.45 11.36
CA GLU A 45 -9.06 15.20 12.44
C GLU A 45 -7.54 15.06 12.41
N GLN A 46 -7.01 13.84 12.30
CA GLN A 46 -5.55 13.63 12.29
C GLN A 46 -4.87 14.20 11.06
N LEU A 47 -5.54 14.20 9.90
CA LEU A 47 -5.09 14.88 8.68
C LEU A 47 -5.03 16.41 8.88
N ARG A 48 -6.08 16.99 9.47
CA ARG A 48 -6.14 18.42 9.80
C ARG A 48 -5.04 18.83 10.78
N GLU A 49 -4.76 18.03 11.79
CA GLU A 49 -3.68 18.28 12.77
C GLU A 49 -2.29 18.40 12.12
N ILE A 50 -2.04 17.66 11.04
CA ILE A 50 -0.77 17.70 10.30
C ILE A 50 -0.82 18.59 9.04
N GLY A 51 -1.96 19.22 8.76
CA GLY A 51 -2.13 20.13 7.62
C GLY A 51 -2.07 19.46 6.25
N VAL A 52 -2.46 18.19 6.14
CA VAL A 52 -2.46 17.45 4.86
C VAL A 52 -3.89 17.22 4.38
N GLU A 53 -4.16 17.55 3.12
CA GLU A 53 -5.43 17.22 2.45
C GLU A 53 -5.38 15.82 1.82
N ALA A 54 -6.50 15.11 1.84
CA ALA A 54 -6.61 13.76 1.29
C ALA A 54 -8.02 13.51 0.72
N GLU A 55 -8.14 12.60 -0.23
CA GLU A 55 -9.44 12.01 -0.57
C GLU A 55 -9.73 10.86 0.40
N ILE A 56 -10.73 11.03 1.27
CA ILE A 56 -11.11 10.00 2.25
C ILE A 56 -12.22 9.13 1.66
N VAL A 57 -11.92 7.85 1.45
CA VAL A 57 -12.84 6.84 0.90
C VAL A 57 -13.30 5.93 2.03
N LEU A 58 -14.61 5.84 2.23
CA LEU A 58 -15.20 5.11 3.35
C LEU A 58 -15.63 3.71 2.92
N GLU A 59 -15.07 2.71 3.59
CA GLU A 59 -15.52 1.34 3.49
C GLU A 59 -16.75 1.15 4.40
N PRO A 60 -17.89 0.69 3.85
CA PRO A 60 -19.07 0.43 4.66
C PRO A 60 -18.90 -0.79 5.57
N GLN A 61 -17.96 -1.68 5.23
CA GLN A 61 -17.63 -2.90 5.97
C GLN A 61 -16.16 -3.26 5.72
N PRO A 62 -15.42 -3.74 6.73
CA PRO A 62 -14.04 -4.19 6.56
C PRO A 62 -14.00 -5.46 5.69
N ARG A 63 -13.19 -5.45 4.61
CA ARG A 63 -13.07 -6.58 3.67
C ARG A 63 -11.62 -6.91 3.29
N GLU A 64 -10.69 -6.75 4.23
CA GLU A 64 -9.23 -6.89 3.99
C GLU A 64 -8.71 -5.86 2.96
N SER A 65 -7.42 -5.92 2.62
CA SER A 65 -6.76 -4.91 1.78
C SER A 65 -7.10 -4.97 0.30
N GLY A 66 -7.44 -6.15 -0.23
CA GLY A 66 -7.69 -6.35 -1.67
C GLY A 66 -8.78 -5.43 -2.25
N PRO A 67 -10.00 -5.43 -1.68
CA PRO A 67 -11.08 -4.53 -2.11
C PRO A 67 -10.74 -3.04 -1.97
N ALA A 68 -10.05 -2.64 -0.90
CA ALA A 68 -9.58 -1.26 -0.72
C ALA A 68 -8.62 -0.83 -1.84
N ILE A 69 -7.66 -1.71 -2.17
CA ILE A 69 -6.72 -1.51 -3.28
C ILE A 69 -7.46 -1.45 -4.62
N ALA A 70 -8.43 -2.33 -4.85
CA ALA A 70 -9.21 -2.34 -6.08
C ALA A 70 -10.00 -1.03 -6.27
N VAL A 71 -10.66 -0.53 -5.22
CA VAL A 71 -11.37 0.76 -5.24
C VAL A 71 -10.39 1.91 -5.52
N ALA A 72 -9.24 1.94 -4.84
CA ALA A 72 -8.21 2.95 -5.07
C ALA A 72 -7.65 2.89 -6.51
N ALA A 73 -7.46 1.70 -7.08
CA ALA A 73 -7.01 1.52 -8.46
C ALA A 73 -8.06 2.02 -9.48
N VAL A 74 -9.36 1.79 -9.24
CA VAL A 74 -10.43 2.36 -10.08
C VAL A 74 -10.42 3.89 -10.01
N LEU A 75 -10.31 4.48 -8.81
CA LEU A 75 -10.23 5.93 -8.64
C LEU A 75 -8.98 6.53 -9.31
N GLY A 76 -7.83 5.86 -9.15
CA GLY A 76 -6.58 6.22 -9.83
C GLY A 76 -6.74 6.21 -11.35
N ALA A 77 -7.31 5.14 -11.90
CA ALA A 77 -7.51 4.97 -13.34
C ALA A 77 -8.53 5.98 -13.95
N GLN A 78 -9.47 6.50 -13.16
CA GLN A 78 -10.37 7.58 -13.58
C GLN A 78 -9.65 8.92 -13.72
N ARG A 79 -8.58 9.15 -12.94
CA ARG A 79 -7.72 10.35 -13.04
C ARG A 79 -6.76 10.21 -14.22
N ASP A 80 -6.02 9.10 -14.24
CA ASP A 80 -5.16 8.68 -15.34
C ASP A 80 -5.01 7.16 -15.31
N ARG A 81 -5.27 6.49 -16.43
CA ARG A 81 -5.08 5.04 -16.55
C ARG A 81 -3.64 4.62 -16.21
N GLY A 82 -2.68 5.47 -16.56
CA GLY A 82 -1.27 5.28 -16.32
C GLY A 82 -0.77 5.75 -14.95
N GLN A 83 -1.67 6.18 -14.05
CA GLN A 83 -1.31 6.70 -12.73
C GLN A 83 -0.54 5.64 -11.92
N LEU A 84 0.62 6.02 -11.39
CA LEU A 84 1.32 5.21 -10.39
C LEU A 84 0.64 5.34 -9.03
N MET A 85 0.45 4.21 -8.36
CA MET A 85 -0.24 4.08 -7.10
C MET A 85 0.67 3.40 -6.08
N LEU A 86 1.10 4.14 -5.05
CA LEU A 86 1.83 3.60 -3.90
C LEU A 86 0.83 3.23 -2.81
N VAL A 87 0.73 1.94 -2.49
CA VAL A 87 -0.14 1.40 -1.44
C VAL A 87 0.66 1.19 -0.17
N LEU A 88 0.23 1.82 0.92
CA LEU A 88 0.90 1.79 2.21
C LEU A 88 -0.07 1.42 3.33
N PRO A 89 0.26 0.44 4.19
CA PRO A 89 -0.41 0.26 5.45
C PRO A 89 -0.17 1.45 6.38
N SER A 90 -1.24 1.97 6.99
CA SER A 90 -1.17 3.16 7.85
C SER A 90 -0.54 2.91 9.22
N ASP A 91 -0.16 1.68 9.52
CA ASP A 91 0.15 1.20 10.86
C ASP A 91 1.57 0.65 11.00
N HIS A 92 2.41 0.89 9.98
CA HIS A 92 3.82 0.53 9.97
C HIS A 92 4.70 1.59 10.61
N TYR A 93 5.74 1.13 11.30
CA TYR A 93 6.81 1.98 11.80
C TYR A 93 8.00 1.94 10.86
N ILE A 94 8.27 3.07 10.19
CA ILE A 94 9.38 3.24 9.27
C ILE A 94 10.13 4.51 9.70
N PRO A 95 11.21 4.37 10.49
CA PRO A 95 11.92 5.51 11.07
C PRO A 95 12.75 6.28 10.03
N ASP A 96 13.27 5.59 9.02
CA ASP A 96 14.07 6.18 7.95
C ASP A 96 13.17 6.53 6.76
N GLY A 97 12.62 7.75 6.78
CA GLY A 97 11.75 8.24 5.73
C GLY A 97 12.46 8.55 4.42
N GLU A 98 13.75 8.88 4.46
CA GLU A 98 14.56 9.17 3.27
C GLU A 98 14.85 7.88 2.50
N ALA A 99 15.39 6.87 3.19
CA ALA A 99 15.66 5.56 2.56
C ALA A 99 14.37 4.92 2.01
N PHE A 100 13.22 5.17 2.66
CA PHE A 100 11.93 4.73 2.16
C PHE A 100 11.54 5.42 0.84
N ARG A 101 11.74 6.74 0.73
CA ARG A 101 11.45 7.49 -0.51
C ARG A 101 12.37 7.05 -1.64
N ASP A 102 13.67 6.86 -1.37
CA ASP A 102 14.63 6.33 -2.35
C ASP A 102 14.19 4.95 -2.89
N ALA A 103 13.72 4.07 -2.00
CA ALA A 103 13.19 2.76 -2.39
C ALA A 103 11.91 2.89 -3.25
N CYS A 104 11.04 3.86 -2.95
CA CYS A 104 9.84 4.14 -3.75
C CYS A 104 10.20 4.67 -5.14
N GLU A 105 11.17 5.58 -5.25
CA GLU A 105 11.66 6.09 -6.55
C GLU A 105 12.31 4.98 -7.39
N GLY A 106 13.10 4.11 -6.76
CA GLY A 106 13.65 2.92 -7.42
C GLY A 106 12.57 1.99 -7.96
N ALA A 107 11.54 1.73 -7.14
CA ALA A 107 10.40 0.89 -7.53
C ALA A 107 9.54 1.56 -8.62
N ALA A 108 9.41 2.88 -8.64
CA ALA A 108 8.58 3.61 -9.60
C ALA A 108 8.98 3.31 -11.05
N LYS A 109 10.27 3.13 -11.32
CA LYS A 109 10.78 2.77 -12.66
C LYS A 109 10.21 1.43 -13.15
N GLY A 110 10.23 0.40 -12.30
CA GLY A 110 9.63 -0.89 -12.63
C GLY A 110 8.11 -0.81 -12.76
N ALA A 111 7.45 -0.02 -11.93
CA ALA A 111 6.00 0.17 -12.03
C ALA A 111 5.60 0.87 -13.34
N GLN A 112 6.40 1.84 -13.81
CA GLN A 112 6.21 2.48 -15.12
C GLN A 112 6.33 1.48 -16.27
N ASP A 113 7.29 0.55 -16.18
CA ASP A 113 7.47 -0.55 -17.14
C ASP A 113 6.33 -1.59 -17.11
N GLY A 114 5.36 -1.44 -16.21
CA GLY A 114 4.16 -2.28 -16.13
C GLY A 114 4.26 -3.44 -15.14
N TYR A 115 5.24 -3.42 -14.23
CA TYR A 115 5.34 -4.42 -13.16
C TYR A 115 4.54 -4.02 -11.91
N VAL A 116 4.09 -5.01 -11.15
CA VAL A 116 3.64 -4.81 -9.76
C VAL A 116 4.84 -4.95 -8.85
N MET A 117 5.21 -3.85 -8.21
CA MET A 117 6.38 -3.76 -7.35
C MET A 117 6.00 -3.97 -5.89
N THR A 118 6.94 -4.51 -5.11
CA THR A 118 6.85 -4.60 -3.65
C THR A 118 8.19 -4.24 -3.05
N LEU A 119 8.21 -3.77 -1.79
CA LEU A 119 9.43 -3.46 -1.07
C LEU A 119 9.79 -4.62 -0.12
N GLY A 120 10.93 -5.26 -0.37
CA GLY A 120 11.45 -6.34 0.46
C GLY A 120 12.28 -5.82 1.63
N VAL A 121 12.06 -6.35 2.83
CA VAL A 121 12.83 -5.99 4.03
C VAL A 121 13.73 -7.16 4.41
N ARG A 122 14.99 -6.88 4.75
CA ARG A 122 15.90 -7.94 5.23
C ARG A 122 15.40 -8.47 6.59
N PRO A 123 15.12 -9.78 6.72
CA PRO A 123 14.70 -10.36 7.98
C PRO A 123 15.79 -10.24 9.04
N THR A 124 15.38 -9.94 10.26
CA THR A 124 16.25 -10.00 11.47
C THR A 124 15.91 -11.19 12.36
N ALA A 125 14.82 -11.90 12.07
CA ALA A 125 14.34 -13.09 12.78
C ALA A 125 13.45 -13.96 11.87
N PRO A 126 13.22 -15.24 12.20
CA PRO A 126 12.27 -16.09 11.49
C PRO A 126 10.82 -15.82 11.93
N ALA A 127 10.28 -14.64 11.59
CA ALA A 127 8.92 -14.25 11.94
C ALA A 127 7.87 -15.05 11.13
N THR A 128 6.87 -15.62 11.79
CA THR A 128 5.77 -16.37 11.14
C THR A 128 4.55 -15.50 10.80
N GLY A 129 4.50 -14.27 11.34
CA GLY A 129 3.41 -13.31 11.09
C GLY A 129 3.55 -12.54 9.78
N TYR A 130 4.68 -12.66 9.08
CA TYR A 130 4.99 -11.93 7.85
C TYR A 130 4.96 -12.83 6.62
N GLY A 131 4.70 -12.22 5.46
CA GLY A 131 5.00 -12.84 4.18
C GLY A 131 6.50 -12.81 3.89
N TYR A 132 6.97 -13.74 3.07
CA TYR A 132 8.34 -13.81 2.58
C TYR A 132 8.38 -13.79 1.05
N ILE A 133 9.43 -13.17 0.52
CA ILE A 133 9.69 -12.99 -0.91
C ILE A 133 11.02 -13.65 -1.22
N ARG A 134 11.03 -14.58 -2.19
CA ARG A 134 12.26 -15.04 -2.82
C ARG A 134 12.60 -14.11 -3.97
N ALA A 135 13.61 -13.27 -3.78
CA ALA A 135 14.14 -12.45 -4.85
C ALA A 135 14.86 -13.33 -5.89
N GLY A 136 14.68 -13.00 -7.16
CA GLY A 136 15.30 -13.65 -8.32
C GLY A 136 16.36 -12.76 -8.96
N LYS A 137 16.31 -12.69 -10.29
CA LYS A 137 17.30 -11.97 -11.10
C LYS A 137 16.94 -10.50 -11.22
N ALA A 138 17.93 -9.66 -11.52
CA ALA A 138 17.68 -8.28 -11.90
C ALA A 138 16.76 -8.22 -13.13
N THR A 139 15.78 -7.30 -13.12
CA THR A 139 14.81 -7.12 -14.21
C THR A 139 15.40 -6.40 -15.42
N GLY A 140 16.65 -5.92 -15.32
CA GLY A 140 17.32 -5.11 -16.34
C GLY A 140 16.97 -3.62 -16.28
N SER A 141 15.88 -3.24 -15.59
CA SER A 141 15.51 -1.86 -15.26
C SER A 141 15.86 -1.52 -13.81
N GLY A 142 16.99 -0.84 -13.62
CA GLY A 142 17.44 -0.37 -12.31
C GLY A 142 17.85 -1.49 -11.34
N GLU A 143 17.59 -1.28 -10.04
CA GLU A 143 17.97 -2.19 -8.95
C GLU A 143 16.89 -3.23 -8.62
N ALA A 144 15.79 -3.25 -9.38
CA ALA A 144 14.68 -4.16 -9.14
C ALA A 144 15.05 -5.62 -9.45
N LEU A 145 14.57 -6.53 -8.61
CA LEU A 145 14.70 -7.98 -8.75
C LEU A 145 13.33 -8.59 -9.04
N THR A 146 13.29 -9.62 -9.88
CA THR A 146 12.07 -10.42 -10.08
C THR A 146 11.68 -11.12 -8.78
N VAL A 147 10.39 -11.33 -8.55
CA VAL A 147 9.92 -12.17 -7.44
C VAL A 147 9.71 -13.61 -7.95
N GLU A 148 10.50 -14.55 -7.46
CA GLU A 148 10.36 -15.97 -7.82
C GLU A 148 9.33 -16.71 -6.97
N ALA A 149 9.13 -16.26 -5.74
CA ALA A 149 8.12 -16.80 -4.84
C ALA A 149 7.64 -15.71 -3.88
N PHE A 150 6.33 -15.72 -3.62
CA PHE A 150 5.66 -14.89 -2.64
C PHE A 150 4.86 -15.82 -1.72
N VAL A 151 5.22 -15.88 -0.44
CA VAL A 151 4.68 -16.85 0.51
C VAL A 151 4.15 -16.12 1.73
N GLU A 152 2.88 -16.35 2.08
CA GLU A 152 2.26 -15.72 3.24
C GLU A 152 2.36 -16.60 4.49
N LYS A 153 2.83 -16.01 5.60
CA LYS A 153 2.76 -16.53 6.97
C LYS A 153 3.17 -18.01 7.12
N PRO A 154 4.45 -18.34 6.86
CA PRO A 154 4.95 -19.71 6.97
C PRO A 154 4.95 -20.20 8.43
N ASP A 155 5.02 -21.52 8.61
CA ASP A 155 5.34 -22.10 9.92
C ASP A 155 6.78 -21.76 10.37
N GLN A 156 7.07 -22.00 11.65
CA GLN A 156 8.34 -21.62 12.27
C GLN A 156 9.56 -22.23 11.56
N ALA A 157 9.53 -23.54 11.28
CA ALA A 157 10.64 -24.24 10.64
C ALA A 157 10.87 -23.75 9.20
N THR A 158 9.79 -23.35 8.51
CA THR A 158 9.87 -22.78 7.16
C THR A 158 10.39 -21.35 7.19
N ALA A 159 9.99 -20.53 8.16
CA ALA A 159 10.53 -19.19 8.36
C ALA A 159 12.05 -19.20 8.60
N GLU A 160 12.55 -20.13 9.43
CA GLU A 160 13.98 -20.35 9.67
C GLU A 160 14.74 -20.62 8.36
N ARG A 161 14.25 -21.57 7.56
CA ARG A 161 14.83 -21.87 6.25
C ARG A 161 14.81 -20.67 5.30
N TYR A 162 13.74 -19.88 5.30
CA TYR A 162 13.64 -18.71 4.44
C TYR A 162 14.68 -17.64 4.80
N VAL A 163 14.90 -17.40 6.10
CA VAL A 163 15.97 -16.50 6.55
C VAL A 163 17.35 -17.03 6.13
N GLU A 164 17.62 -18.32 6.33
CA GLU A 164 18.88 -18.96 5.91
C GLU A 164 19.13 -18.88 4.39
N GLN A 165 18.06 -18.96 3.60
CA GLN A 165 18.11 -18.87 2.13
C GLN A 165 18.14 -17.44 1.61
N GLY A 166 18.12 -16.43 2.49
CA GLY A 166 18.17 -15.02 2.11
C GLY A 166 16.88 -14.47 1.52
N PHE A 167 15.72 -15.06 1.87
CA PHE A 167 14.43 -14.47 1.53
C PHE A 167 14.26 -13.13 2.24
N LEU A 168 13.43 -12.27 1.66
CA LEU A 168 13.06 -10.98 2.23
C LEU A 168 11.69 -11.08 2.90
N TRP A 169 11.41 -10.27 3.91
CA TRP A 169 10.04 -10.06 4.36
C TRP A 169 9.28 -9.21 3.33
N ASN A 170 8.02 -9.58 3.08
CA ASN A 170 7.06 -8.71 2.42
C ASN A 170 6.71 -7.55 3.36
N SER A 171 7.01 -6.31 2.97
CA SER A 171 6.68 -5.14 3.77
C SER A 171 5.20 -4.77 3.75
N GLY A 172 4.39 -5.38 2.88
CA GLY A 172 3.01 -4.97 2.65
C GLY A 172 2.85 -3.67 1.86
N ASN A 173 3.95 -3.04 1.43
CA ASN A 173 3.94 -1.90 0.53
C ASN A 173 3.99 -2.38 -0.92
N PHE A 174 3.17 -1.79 -1.78
CA PHE A 174 3.10 -2.11 -3.20
C PHE A 174 3.11 -0.85 -4.05
N LEU A 175 3.70 -0.92 -5.23
CA LEU A 175 3.71 0.18 -6.20
C LEU A 175 3.44 -0.36 -7.59
N PHE A 176 2.43 0.19 -8.27
CA PHE A 176 2.00 -0.29 -9.58
C PHE A 176 1.27 0.81 -10.33
N ARG A 177 1.08 0.59 -11.63
CA ARG A 177 0.19 1.41 -12.45
C ARG A 177 -1.27 1.01 -12.25
N ALA A 178 -2.18 1.97 -12.24
CA ALA A 178 -3.60 1.73 -11.98
C ALA A 178 -4.22 0.74 -12.98
N ASP A 179 -3.97 0.91 -14.27
CA ASP A 179 -4.40 -0.04 -15.32
C ASP A 179 -3.83 -1.46 -15.12
N VAL A 180 -2.55 -1.61 -14.78
CA VAL A 180 -1.89 -2.89 -14.53
C VAL A 180 -2.58 -3.63 -13.41
N MET A 181 -2.84 -2.97 -12.28
CA MET A 181 -3.54 -3.60 -11.16
C MET A 181 -4.96 -4.00 -11.54
N LEU A 182 -5.68 -3.18 -12.31
CA LEU A 182 -7.02 -3.53 -12.78
C LEU A 182 -7.00 -4.71 -13.76
N ASP A 183 -5.96 -4.85 -14.58
CA ASP A 183 -5.82 -5.96 -15.52
C ASP A 183 -5.46 -7.27 -14.78
N GLU A 184 -4.58 -7.21 -13.78
CA GLU A 184 -4.30 -8.34 -12.87
C GLU A 184 -5.58 -8.78 -12.13
N LEU A 185 -6.36 -7.83 -11.59
CA LEU A 185 -7.65 -8.14 -10.97
C LEU A 185 -8.66 -8.71 -11.96
N ALA A 186 -8.67 -8.27 -13.22
CA ALA A 186 -9.53 -8.86 -14.26
C ALA A 186 -9.22 -10.33 -14.49
N MET A 187 -7.94 -10.70 -14.43
CA MET A 187 -7.49 -12.06 -14.69
C MET A 187 -7.67 -12.98 -13.47
N LEU A 188 -7.32 -12.49 -12.28
CA LEU A 188 -7.21 -13.32 -11.07
C LEU A 188 -8.41 -13.20 -10.14
N ALA A 189 -9.09 -12.06 -10.12
CA ALA A 189 -10.22 -11.77 -9.22
C ALA A 189 -11.30 -10.90 -9.91
N PRO A 190 -11.87 -11.33 -11.05
CA PRO A 190 -12.74 -10.51 -11.88
C PRO A 190 -13.99 -10.00 -11.14
N ASP A 191 -14.47 -10.77 -10.17
CA ASP A 191 -15.61 -10.39 -9.32
C ASP A 191 -15.27 -9.20 -8.41
N MET A 192 -14.03 -9.14 -7.89
CA MET A 192 -13.53 -8.02 -7.09
C MET A 192 -13.41 -6.76 -7.96
N ARG A 193 -12.86 -6.89 -9.17
CA ARG A 193 -12.79 -5.77 -10.13
C ARG A 193 -14.18 -5.19 -10.40
N ARG A 194 -15.14 -6.03 -10.78
CA ARG A 194 -16.51 -5.57 -11.08
C ARG A 194 -17.19 -4.94 -9.88
N ALA A 195 -16.98 -5.50 -8.68
CA ALA A 195 -17.53 -4.93 -7.45
C ALA A 195 -16.92 -3.55 -7.13
N ALA A 196 -15.61 -3.38 -7.31
CA ALA A 196 -14.94 -2.09 -7.10
C ALA A 196 -15.39 -1.04 -8.14
N GLU A 197 -15.48 -1.39 -9.42
CA GLU A 197 -16.00 -0.52 -10.48
C GLU A 197 -17.44 -0.09 -10.17
N ALA A 198 -18.30 -1.02 -9.76
CA ALA A 198 -19.68 -0.72 -9.39
C ALA A 198 -19.76 0.15 -8.12
N ALA A 199 -18.93 -0.10 -7.12
CA ALA A 199 -18.89 0.70 -5.89
C ALA A 199 -18.51 2.16 -6.21
N VAL A 200 -17.44 2.37 -6.98
CA VAL A 200 -17.00 3.72 -7.38
C VAL A 200 -18.04 4.42 -8.26
N ALA A 201 -18.67 3.71 -9.20
CA ALA A 201 -19.70 4.29 -10.07
C ALA A 201 -20.95 4.75 -9.30
N ASN A 202 -21.25 4.11 -8.16
CA ASN A 202 -22.37 4.46 -7.30
C ASN A 202 -21.97 5.34 -6.10
N ALA A 203 -20.70 5.69 -5.98
CA ALA A 203 -20.18 6.45 -4.86
C ALA A 203 -20.76 7.86 -4.84
N LYS A 204 -20.99 8.39 -3.64
CA LYS A 204 -21.52 9.73 -3.39
C LYS A 204 -20.52 10.50 -2.56
N ARG A 205 -20.25 11.73 -2.97
CA ARG A 205 -19.50 12.66 -2.14
C ARG A 205 -20.42 13.24 -1.06
N ASP A 206 -20.03 13.11 0.19
CA ASP A 206 -20.69 13.71 1.34
C ASP A 206 -19.66 14.47 2.16
N LEU A 207 -19.72 15.80 2.11
CA LEU A 207 -18.68 16.67 2.66
C LEU A 207 -17.30 16.28 2.09
N ASP A 208 -16.37 15.93 2.96
CA ASP A 208 -15.00 15.55 2.64
C ASP A 208 -14.83 14.05 2.34
N PHE A 209 -15.93 13.28 2.33
CA PHE A 209 -15.91 11.82 2.21
C PHE A 209 -16.49 11.31 0.90
N LEU A 210 -15.91 10.24 0.37
CA LEU A 210 -16.47 9.42 -0.70
C LEU A 210 -17.03 8.13 -0.09
N ARG A 211 -18.32 7.84 -0.29
CA ARG A 211 -19.04 6.68 0.29
C ARG A 211 -19.91 5.95 -0.73
#